data_AF-A0A520D6Y6-F1
#
_entry.id   AF-A0A520D6Y6-F1
#
_cell.length_a   1.000
_cell.length_b   1.000
_cell.length_c   1.000
_cell.angle_alpha   90.00
_cell.angle_beta   90.00
_cell.angle_gamma   90.00
#
_symmetry.space_group_name_H-M   'P 1'
#
loop_
_entity.id
_entity.type
_entity.pdbx_description
1 polymer ?
#
loop_
_entity_poly.entity_id
_entity_poly.type
_entity_poly.pdbx_seq_one_letter_code
_entity_poly.pdbx_strand_id
1 'polypeptide(L)'
;MAWADNPPKNPKKPSRVLGFLLAIVLASTVVFSLFELAGHQHFILSEPPAGLEKSQWVVLLGVIAAVAGWIISAIVTMRNSIRQHTVTTLLSSRLSETYMSQTRLVNARYFSPSGGLYRLNAAEVAASPPEAQIAALRYLLNYFEFIAVGIRYGDLDEKLLKNTLRGILCGVYEAAGPLVSQRRKPPAGSVAARSKTFEHLEWLYDRWFIASLQRREELRPDPA
;
A
#
# COMPACT_ATOMS: atom_id res chain seq x y z
N MET A 1 18.02 -9.86 24.88
CA MET A 1 17.07 -8.76 25.17
C MET A 1 15.98 -8.84 24.11
N ALA A 2 14.84 -9.44 24.45
CA ALA A 2 13.78 -9.79 23.50
C ALA A 2 12.92 -8.56 23.16
N TRP A 3 13.12 -7.99 21.97
CA TRP A 3 12.17 -7.03 21.39
C TRP A 3 11.01 -7.83 20.78
N ALA A 4 9.93 -7.96 21.54
CA ALA A 4 8.63 -8.29 20.99
C ALA A 4 8.14 -7.07 20.19
N ASP A 5 8.57 -6.97 18.94
CA ASP A 5 8.04 -6.00 17.98
C ASP A 5 6.58 -6.37 17.68
N ASN A 6 5.67 -5.89 18.52
CA ASN A 6 4.29 -5.73 18.10
C ASN A 6 4.32 -4.86 16.83
N PRO A 7 3.77 -5.30 15.69
CA PRO A 7 3.68 -4.44 14.53
C PRO A 7 2.97 -3.15 14.95
N PRO A 8 3.48 -1.97 14.56
CA PRO A 8 2.87 -0.71 14.98
C PRO A 8 1.37 -0.76 14.68
N LYS A 9 0.55 -0.49 15.71
CA LYS A 9 -0.92 -0.45 15.58
C LYS A 9 -1.23 0.41 14.36
N ASN A 10 -1.74 -0.26 13.33
CA ASN A 10 -1.99 0.34 12.04
C ASN A 10 -2.80 1.64 12.26
N PRO A 11 -2.24 2.84 11.98
CA PRO A 11 -2.97 4.08 12.23
C PRO A 11 -4.30 3.94 11.49
N LYS A 12 -5.42 4.13 12.22
CA LYS A 12 -6.75 3.93 11.64
C LYS A 12 -6.82 4.81 10.40
N LYS A 13 -6.94 4.16 9.22
CA LYS A 13 -6.98 4.88 7.93
C LYS A 13 -7.96 6.05 8.07
N PRO A 14 -7.58 7.29 7.74
CA PRO A 14 -8.41 8.46 8.02
C PRO A 14 -9.80 8.36 7.36
N SER A 15 -9.91 7.63 6.25
CA SER A 15 -11.19 7.26 5.61
C SER A 15 -12.12 6.40 6.47
N ARG A 16 -11.59 5.55 7.38
CA ARG A 16 -12.39 4.77 8.35
C ARG A 16 -12.91 5.62 9.49
N VAL A 17 -12.15 6.63 9.92
CA VAL A 17 -12.58 7.58 10.95
C VAL A 17 -13.73 8.44 10.41
N LEU A 18 -13.61 8.95 9.18
CA LEU A 18 -14.70 9.68 8.54
C LEU A 18 -15.94 8.80 8.29
N GLY A 19 -15.77 7.54 7.87
CA GLY A 19 -16.88 6.61 7.72
C GLY A 19 -17.60 6.32 9.05
N PHE A 20 -16.85 6.23 10.16
CA PHE A 20 -17.42 6.06 11.49
C PHE A 20 -18.18 7.32 11.96
N LEU A 21 -17.63 8.51 11.68
CA LEU A 21 -18.33 9.78 11.95
C LEU A 21 -19.64 9.89 11.16
N LEU A 22 -19.64 9.50 9.88
CA LEU A 22 -20.86 9.43 9.07
C LEU A 22 -21.90 8.49 9.70
N ALA A 23 -21.47 7.30 10.12
CA ALA A 23 -22.34 6.32 10.77
C ALA A 23 -22.92 6.86 12.08
N ILE A 24 -22.13 7.57 12.90
CA ILE A 24 -22.61 8.22 14.13
C ILE A 24 -23.66 9.28 13.80
N VAL A 25 -23.42 10.16 12.84
CA VAL A 25 -24.37 11.23 12.48
C VAL A 25 -25.71 10.65 11.99
N LEU A 26 -25.66 9.58 11.20
CA LEU A 26 -26.86 8.88 10.75
C LEU A 26 -27.56 8.17 11.91
N ALA A 27 -26.81 7.49 12.78
CA ALA A 27 -27.37 6.78 13.93
C ALA A 27 -27.99 7.73 14.96
N SER A 28 -27.34 8.86 15.27
CA SER A 28 -27.88 9.87 16.18
C SER A 28 -29.17 10.49 15.63
N THR A 29 -29.25 10.67 14.31
CA THR A 29 -30.48 11.13 13.65
C THR A 29 -31.60 10.11 13.82
N VAL A 30 -31.34 8.83 13.53
CA VAL A 30 -32.35 7.76 13.67
C VAL A 30 -32.81 7.63 15.12
N VAL A 31 -31.88 7.66 16.08
CA VAL A 31 -32.21 7.59 17.52
C VAL A 31 -33.04 8.79 17.96
N PHE A 32 -32.70 10.00 17.49
CA PHE A 32 -33.48 11.21 17.77
C PHE A 32 -34.89 11.14 17.17
N SER A 33 -35.02 10.68 15.92
CA SER A 33 -36.32 10.47 15.28
C SER A 33 -37.16 9.39 15.98
N LEU A 34 -36.54 8.30 16.44
CA LEU A 34 -37.23 7.26 17.20
C LEU A 34 -37.63 7.73 18.60
N PHE A 35 -36.80 8.55 19.24
CA PHE A 35 -37.11 9.17 20.53
C PHE A 35 -38.31 10.11 20.41
N GLU A 36 -38.39 10.92 19.35
CA GLU A 36 -39.54 11.78 19.09
C GLU A 36 -40.80 10.97 18.78
N LEU A 37 -40.68 9.91 17.96
CA LEU A 37 -41.82 9.07 17.58
C LEU A 37 -42.33 8.16 18.71
N ALA A 38 -41.45 7.67 19.59
CA ALA A 38 -41.82 6.91 20.79
C ALA A 38 -42.19 7.83 21.99
N GLY A 39 -41.85 9.11 21.89
CA GLY A 39 -41.93 10.12 22.93
C GLY A 39 -43.25 10.86 22.97
N HIS A 40 -44.32 10.13 23.30
CA HIS A 40 -45.47 10.73 24.01
C HIS A 40 -46.08 9.81 25.08
N GLN A 41 -45.76 8.50 25.11
CA GLN A 41 -46.47 7.53 25.95
C GLN A 41 -45.64 6.80 27.02
N HIS A 42 -44.30 6.85 27.00
CA HIS A 42 -43.50 5.92 27.83
C HIS A 42 -42.28 6.47 28.62
N PHE A 43 -41.96 7.77 28.60
CA PHE A 43 -40.77 8.29 29.32
C PHE A 43 -41.12 9.23 30.49
N ILE A 44 -40.52 8.97 31.66
CA ILE A 44 -40.89 9.46 33.01
C ILE A 44 -40.23 10.82 33.39
N LEU A 45 -39.44 11.44 32.51
CA LEU A 45 -38.88 12.77 32.78
C LEU A 45 -39.87 13.86 32.38
N SER A 46 -40.37 14.58 33.38
CA SER A 46 -41.29 15.71 33.27
C SER A 46 -40.76 16.80 32.33
N GLU A 47 -41.63 17.24 31.42
CA GLU A 47 -41.46 18.22 30.34
C GLU A 47 -40.66 17.74 29.10
N PRO A 48 -41.33 17.48 27.96
CA PRO A 48 -40.65 17.09 26.72
C PRO A 48 -39.87 18.26 26.12
N PRO A 49 -38.69 18.04 25.50
CA PRO A 49 -38.05 19.08 24.71
C PRO A 49 -38.91 19.35 23.46
N ALA A 50 -39.34 20.61 23.31
CA ALA A 50 -40.00 21.23 22.16
C ALA A 50 -40.50 20.29 21.03
N GLY A 51 -41.83 20.14 20.90
CA GLY A 51 -42.41 19.56 19.69
C GLY A 51 -42.00 20.39 18.47
N LEU A 52 -41.21 19.80 17.57
CA LEU A 52 -40.72 20.52 16.40
C LEU A 52 -41.84 20.75 15.39
N GLU A 53 -41.97 21.98 14.90
CA GLU A 53 -42.85 22.28 13.78
C GLU A 53 -42.35 21.61 12.49
N LYS A 54 -43.26 21.37 11.54
CA LYS A 54 -42.93 20.76 10.24
C LYS A 54 -41.81 21.49 9.50
N SER A 55 -41.73 22.82 9.64
CA SER A 55 -40.68 23.67 9.07
C SER A 55 -39.29 23.33 9.64
N GLN A 56 -39.20 23.05 10.93
CA GLN A 56 -37.95 22.76 11.62
C GLN A 56 -37.42 21.36 11.28
N TRP A 57 -38.32 20.40 11.01
CA TRP A 57 -37.95 19.08 10.47
C TRP A 57 -37.27 19.17 9.10
N VAL A 58 -37.78 20.03 8.22
CA VAL A 58 -37.17 20.25 6.89
C VAL A 58 -35.76 20.85 7.04
N VAL A 59 -35.59 21.80 7.96
CA VAL A 59 -34.27 22.40 8.25
C VAL A 59 -33.30 21.36 8.81
N LEU A 60 -33.73 20.54 9.76
CA LEU A 60 -32.89 19.50 10.36
C LEU A 60 -32.40 18.49 9.32
N LEU A 61 -33.30 17.99 8.46
CA LEU A 61 -32.94 17.09 7.36
C LEU A 61 -31.97 17.75 6.38
N GLY A 62 -32.15 19.03 6.08
CA GLY A 62 -31.23 19.81 5.24
C GLY A 62 -29.82 19.88 5.83
N VAL A 63 -29.70 20.16 7.14
CA VAL A 63 -28.40 20.22 7.83
C VAL A 63 -27.72 18.85 7.83
N ILE A 64 -28.46 17.77 8.10
CA ILE A 64 -27.91 16.41 8.10
C ILE A 64 -27.42 16.02 6.71
N ALA A 65 -28.22 16.31 5.66
CA ALA A 65 -27.83 16.04 4.28
C ALA A 65 -26.55 16.83 3.90
N ALA A 66 -26.44 18.09 4.32
CA ALA A 66 -25.25 18.91 4.09
C ALA A 66 -24.00 18.32 4.78
N VAL A 67 -24.10 17.97 6.06
CA VAL A 67 -23.01 17.35 6.84
C VAL A 67 -22.59 16.02 6.23
N ALA A 68 -23.56 15.16 5.86
CA ALA A 68 -23.28 13.91 5.18
C ALA A 68 -22.58 14.13 3.84
N GLY A 69 -23.04 15.12 3.05
CA GLY A 69 -22.42 15.52 1.79
C GLY A 69 -20.96 15.96 1.95
N TRP A 70 -20.65 16.75 2.98
CA TRP A 70 -19.27 17.15 3.29
C TRP A 70 -18.39 15.98 3.72
N ILE A 71 -18.89 15.07 4.55
CA ILE A 71 -18.14 13.89 4.97
C ILE A 71 -17.84 13.00 3.76
N ILE A 72 -18.83 12.73 2.90
CA ILE A 72 -18.63 11.93 1.68
C ILE A 72 -17.61 12.62 0.76
N SER A 73 -17.76 13.92 0.53
CA SER A 73 -16.83 14.71 -0.29
C SER A 73 -15.41 14.63 0.26
N ALA A 74 -15.22 14.75 1.57
CA ALA A 74 -13.92 14.64 2.21
C ALA A 74 -13.31 13.22 2.06
N ILE A 75 -14.12 12.15 2.16
CA ILE A 75 -13.64 10.78 1.89
C ILE A 75 -13.16 10.63 0.44
N VAL A 76 -13.94 11.16 -0.52
CA VAL A 76 -13.61 11.10 -1.94
C VAL A 76 -12.35 11.89 -2.24
N THR A 77 -12.25 13.13 -1.75
CA THR A 77 -11.07 14.00 -1.91
C THR A 77 -9.82 13.35 -1.34
N MET A 78 -9.91 12.74 -0.15
CA MET A 78 -8.78 12.04 0.46
C MET A 78 -8.30 10.86 -0.39
N ARG A 79 -9.24 10.04 -0.90
CA ARG A 79 -8.90 8.93 -1.81
C ARG A 79 -8.27 9.43 -3.11
N ASN A 80 -8.80 10.52 -3.65
CA ASN A 80 -8.28 11.11 -4.88
C ASN A 80 -6.88 11.71 -4.67
N SER A 81 -6.65 12.39 -3.54
CA SER A 81 -5.35 12.95 -3.18
C SER A 81 -4.27 11.87 -3.06
N ILE A 82 -4.57 10.74 -2.41
CA ILE A 82 -3.64 9.60 -2.32
C ILE A 82 -3.31 9.04 -3.71
N ARG A 83 -4.32 8.87 -4.57
CA ARG A 83 -4.12 8.40 -5.95
C ARG A 83 -3.30 9.37 -6.77
N GLN A 84 -3.60 10.66 -6.68
CA GLN A 84 -2.89 11.72 -7.40
C GLN A 84 -1.43 11.79 -6.94
N HIS A 85 -1.18 11.78 -5.63
CA HIS A 85 0.17 11.71 -5.07
C HIS A 85 0.92 10.47 -5.59
N THR A 86 0.29 9.29 -5.53
CA THR A 86 0.86 8.04 -6.05
C THR A 86 1.26 8.18 -7.53
N VAL A 87 0.37 8.72 -8.37
CA VAL A 87 0.62 8.93 -9.80
C VAL A 87 1.77 9.91 -10.01
N THR A 88 1.79 11.04 -9.31
CA THR A 88 2.87 12.02 -9.42
C THR A 88 4.21 11.43 -9.00
N THR A 89 4.29 10.79 -7.83
CA THR A 89 5.51 10.13 -7.35
C THR A 89 5.99 9.05 -8.32
N LEU A 90 5.06 8.25 -8.87
CA LEU A 90 5.38 7.24 -9.87
C LEU A 90 5.94 7.82 -11.15
N LEU A 91 5.25 8.82 -11.72
CA LEU A 91 5.68 9.45 -12.97
C LEU A 91 7.03 10.13 -12.80
N SER A 92 7.21 10.91 -11.74
CA SER A 92 8.47 11.59 -11.44
C SER A 92 9.61 10.60 -11.19
N SER A 93 9.36 9.47 -10.52
CA SER A 93 10.40 8.46 -10.28
C SER A 93 10.73 7.65 -11.53
N ARG A 94 9.73 7.21 -12.31
CA ARG A 94 9.92 6.38 -13.52
C ARG A 94 10.53 7.16 -14.68
N LEU A 95 10.17 8.43 -14.84
CA LEU A 95 10.70 9.30 -15.89
C LEU A 95 12.07 9.89 -15.54
N SER A 96 12.58 9.65 -14.32
CA SER A 96 13.90 10.12 -13.96
C SER A 96 14.97 9.43 -14.83
N GLU A 97 15.91 10.22 -15.35
CA GLU A 97 17.02 9.72 -16.17
C GLU A 97 17.88 8.70 -15.40
N THR A 98 17.99 8.88 -14.09
CA THR A 98 18.61 7.94 -13.16
C THR A 98 17.88 6.60 -13.17
N TYR A 99 16.56 6.57 -13.01
CA TYR A 99 15.81 5.31 -13.07
C TYR A 99 15.91 4.65 -14.45
N MET A 100 15.80 5.41 -15.54
CA MET A 100 15.88 4.88 -16.91
C MET A 100 17.28 4.31 -17.23
N SER A 101 18.35 4.96 -16.78
CA SER A 101 19.73 4.46 -16.97
C SER A 101 19.98 3.19 -16.16
N GLN A 102 19.59 3.14 -14.89
CA GLN A 102 19.75 1.93 -14.07
C GLN A 102 18.88 0.77 -14.59
N THR A 103 17.64 1.05 -15.03
CA THR A 103 16.77 0.01 -15.61
C THR A 103 17.33 -0.55 -16.91
N ARG A 104 17.94 0.28 -17.77
CA ARG A 104 18.63 -0.20 -18.99
C ARG A 104 19.78 -1.15 -18.67
N LEU A 105 20.59 -0.82 -17.66
CA LEU A 105 21.69 -1.68 -17.22
C LEU A 105 21.19 -3.01 -16.66
N VAL A 106 20.11 -2.98 -15.86
CA VAL A 106 19.50 -4.21 -15.33
C VAL A 106 18.87 -5.05 -16.45
N ASN A 107 18.12 -4.43 -17.36
CA ASN A 107 17.49 -5.14 -18.47
C ASN A 107 18.52 -5.79 -19.40
N ALA A 108 19.64 -5.11 -19.70
CA ALA A 108 20.66 -5.65 -20.57
C ALA A 108 21.29 -6.98 -20.08
N ARG A 109 21.30 -7.21 -18.76
CA ARG A 109 21.91 -8.40 -18.15
C ARG A 109 20.90 -9.41 -17.64
N TYR A 110 19.83 -8.95 -16.99
CA TYR A 110 18.94 -9.81 -16.21
C TYR A 110 17.65 -10.18 -16.92
N PHE A 111 17.30 -9.49 -18.01
CA PHE A 111 16.05 -9.70 -18.74
C PHE A 111 16.35 -9.92 -20.23
N SER A 112 16.21 -11.16 -20.70
CA SER A 112 16.40 -11.48 -22.11
C SER A 112 15.24 -10.95 -22.96
N PRO A 113 15.47 -10.49 -24.21
CA PRO A 113 14.41 -10.21 -25.18
C PRO A 113 13.46 -11.41 -25.42
N SER A 114 13.94 -12.64 -25.21
CA SER A 114 13.14 -13.87 -25.31
C SER A 114 12.21 -14.11 -24.10
N GLY A 115 12.31 -13.30 -23.05
CA GLY A 115 11.52 -13.42 -21.81
C GLY A 115 12.18 -14.27 -20.71
N GLY A 116 13.41 -14.74 -20.92
CA GLY A 116 14.18 -15.43 -19.89
C GLY A 116 14.65 -14.48 -18.78
N LEU A 117 14.47 -14.87 -17.52
CA LEU A 117 14.98 -14.16 -16.34
C LEU A 117 16.32 -14.76 -15.92
N TYR A 118 17.41 -14.00 -16.06
CA TYR A 118 18.70 -14.40 -15.51
C TYR A 118 18.73 -14.09 -14.02
N ARG A 119 18.86 -15.13 -13.19
CA ARG A 119 19.04 -14.99 -11.76
C ARG A 119 20.52 -14.83 -11.48
N LEU A 120 20.86 -13.80 -10.72
CA LEU A 120 22.23 -13.59 -10.26
C LEU A 120 22.69 -14.86 -9.52
N ASN A 121 23.95 -15.26 -9.68
CA ASN A 121 24.48 -16.40 -8.93
C ASN A 121 25.29 -15.94 -7.70
N ALA A 122 25.49 -16.82 -6.71
CA ALA A 122 26.17 -16.44 -5.47
C ALA A 122 27.69 -16.16 -5.66
N ALA A 123 28.31 -16.69 -6.72
CA ALA A 123 29.72 -16.50 -7.02
C ALA A 123 29.98 -15.11 -7.66
N GLU A 124 29.10 -14.66 -8.55
CA GLU A 124 29.08 -13.33 -9.16
C GLU A 124 28.89 -12.24 -8.11
N VAL A 125 28.15 -12.53 -7.04
CA VAL A 125 27.99 -11.61 -5.91
C VAL A 125 29.27 -11.47 -5.07
N ALA A 126 30.07 -12.54 -5.00
CA ALA A 126 31.28 -12.60 -4.18
C ALA A 126 32.53 -12.06 -4.90
N ALA A 127 32.58 -12.16 -6.23
CA ALA A 127 33.63 -11.58 -7.06
C ALA A 127 33.38 -10.07 -7.26
N SER A 128 34.24 -9.21 -6.72
CA SER A 128 34.25 -7.75 -7.01
C SER A 128 35.25 -7.47 -8.14
N PRO A 129 35.06 -6.46 -9.01
CA PRO A 129 34.35 -5.20 -8.80
C PRO A 129 32.94 -5.17 -9.40
N PRO A 130 32.06 -4.26 -8.91
CA PRO A 130 30.65 -4.25 -9.27
C PRO A 130 30.50 -3.89 -10.73
N GLU A 131 30.08 -4.85 -11.55
CA GLU A 131 29.44 -4.49 -12.82
C GLU A 131 28.39 -3.41 -12.53
N ALA A 132 28.34 -2.37 -13.35
CA ALA A 132 27.37 -1.28 -13.23
C ALA A 132 25.93 -1.81 -13.04
N GLN A 133 25.68 -3.03 -13.52
CA GLN A 133 24.45 -3.80 -13.41
C GLN A 133 24.11 -4.22 -11.95
N ILE A 134 25.09 -4.60 -11.11
CA ILE A 134 24.86 -4.92 -9.68
C ILE A 134 24.53 -3.64 -8.89
N ALA A 135 25.22 -2.54 -9.19
CA ALA A 135 24.91 -1.24 -8.61
C ALA A 135 23.50 -0.77 -9.02
N ALA A 136 23.14 -0.95 -10.29
CA ALA A 136 21.82 -0.67 -10.83
C ALA A 136 20.73 -1.52 -10.18
N LEU A 137 20.98 -2.81 -10.00
CA LEU A 137 20.05 -3.72 -9.36
C LEU A 137 19.81 -3.33 -7.89
N ARG A 138 20.87 -2.94 -7.17
CA ARG A 138 20.75 -2.39 -5.80
C ARG A 138 19.91 -1.12 -5.77
N TYR A 139 20.09 -0.22 -6.76
CA TYR A 139 19.27 0.98 -6.86
C TYR A 139 17.79 0.64 -7.05
N LEU A 140 17.46 -0.30 -7.92
CA LEU A 140 16.08 -0.76 -8.12
C LEU A 140 15.50 -1.43 -6.87
N LEU A 141 16.27 -2.22 -6.13
CA LEU A 141 15.82 -2.81 -4.86
C LEU A 141 15.47 -1.72 -3.83
N ASN A 142 16.32 -0.70 -3.68
CA ASN A 142 16.05 0.42 -2.78
C ASN A 142 14.80 1.20 -3.21
N TYR A 143 14.62 1.39 -4.52
CA TYR A 143 13.42 2.00 -5.08
C TYR A 143 12.17 1.20 -4.71
N PHE A 144 12.16 -0.11 -4.93
CA PHE A 144 10.99 -0.94 -4.62
C PHE A 144 10.76 -1.11 -3.11
N GLU A 145 11.81 -1.06 -2.29
CA GLU A 145 11.67 -0.99 -0.82
C GLU A 145 10.92 0.27 -0.40
N PHE A 146 11.28 1.44 -0.97
CA PHE A 146 10.57 2.69 -0.71
C PHE A 146 9.09 2.61 -1.12
N ILE A 147 8.80 2.06 -2.31
CA ILE A 147 7.42 1.84 -2.76
C ILE A 147 6.67 0.90 -1.81
N ALA A 148 7.32 -0.17 -1.34
CA ALA A 148 6.72 -1.11 -0.40
C ALA A 148 6.40 -0.47 0.95
N VAL A 149 7.28 0.40 1.46
CA VAL A 149 7.03 1.22 2.65
C VAL A 149 5.80 2.11 2.43
N GLY A 150 5.74 2.87 1.34
CA GLY A 150 4.61 3.76 1.04
C GLY A 150 3.28 3.02 0.90
N ILE A 151 3.28 1.81 0.32
CA ILE A 151 2.09 0.95 0.29
C ILE A 151 1.70 0.48 1.70
N ARG A 152 2.68 0.02 2.49
CA ARG A 152 2.45 -0.56 3.83
C ARG A 152 1.83 0.44 4.79
N TYR A 153 2.25 1.71 4.70
CA TYR A 153 1.71 2.80 5.51
C TYR A 153 0.49 3.50 4.88
N GLY A 154 0.14 3.16 3.64
CA GLY A 154 -1.08 3.63 2.98
C GLY A 154 -0.96 5.00 2.30
N ASP A 155 0.26 5.49 2.13
CA ASP A 155 0.59 6.72 1.40
C ASP A 155 0.53 6.52 -0.13
N LEU A 156 0.58 5.25 -0.57
CA LEU A 156 0.49 4.86 -1.97
C LEU A 156 -0.69 3.91 -2.26
N ASP A 157 -1.34 4.07 -3.41
CA ASP A 157 -2.42 3.19 -3.88
C ASP A 157 -1.85 1.85 -4.38
N GLU A 158 -1.97 0.82 -3.54
CA GLU A 158 -1.50 -0.54 -3.84
C GLU A 158 -2.12 -1.12 -5.12
N LYS A 159 -3.40 -0.86 -5.39
CA LYS A 159 -4.10 -1.47 -6.53
C LYS A 159 -3.57 -0.89 -7.84
N LEU A 160 -3.38 0.42 -7.88
CA LEU A 160 -2.76 1.11 -9.02
C LEU A 160 -1.33 0.61 -9.25
N LEU A 161 -0.55 0.50 -8.16
CA LEU A 161 0.84 0.07 -8.23
C LEU A 161 0.98 -1.40 -8.66
N LYS A 162 0.13 -2.29 -8.14
CA LYS A 162 0.12 -3.71 -8.53
C LYS A 162 -0.19 -3.88 -10.02
N ASN A 163 -1.12 -3.12 -10.56
CA ASN A 163 -1.48 -3.20 -11.97
C ASN A 163 -0.39 -2.67 -12.92
N THR A 164 0.54 -1.86 -12.43
CA THR A 164 1.57 -1.21 -13.27
C THR A 164 2.97 -1.75 -13.04
N LEU A 165 3.32 -2.14 -11.81
CA LEU A 165 4.69 -2.50 -11.43
C LEU A 165 4.88 -3.97 -11.05
N ARG A 166 3.81 -4.76 -10.90
CA ARG A 166 3.91 -6.15 -10.39
C ARG A 166 4.97 -6.98 -11.11
N GLY A 167 4.92 -7.03 -12.44
CA GLY A 167 5.85 -7.87 -13.21
C GLY A 167 7.31 -7.47 -13.00
N ILE A 168 7.60 -6.16 -13.05
CA ILE A 168 8.95 -5.62 -12.89
C ILE A 168 9.44 -5.87 -11.46
N LEU A 169 8.60 -5.61 -10.45
CA LEU A 169 8.97 -5.81 -9.05
C LEU A 169 9.27 -7.28 -8.76
N CYS A 170 8.39 -8.20 -9.16
CA CYS A 170 8.61 -9.64 -8.98
C CYS A 170 9.88 -10.11 -9.69
N GLY A 171 10.07 -9.71 -10.96
CA GLY A 171 11.27 -10.08 -11.72
C GLY A 171 12.56 -9.54 -11.11
N VAL A 172 12.57 -8.28 -10.67
CA VAL A 172 13.74 -7.66 -10.02
C VAL A 172 14.07 -8.33 -8.69
N TYR A 173 13.06 -8.65 -7.88
CA TYR A 173 13.26 -9.34 -6.60
C TYR A 173 13.84 -10.75 -6.81
N GLU A 174 13.31 -11.50 -7.78
CA GLU A 174 13.80 -12.84 -8.12
C GLU A 174 15.22 -12.81 -8.70
N ALA A 175 15.51 -11.87 -9.62
CA ALA A 175 16.85 -11.69 -10.17
C ALA A 175 17.88 -11.36 -9.08
N ALA A 176 17.48 -10.60 -8.05
CA ALA A 176 18.36 -10.18 -6.97
C ALA A 176 18.38 -11.11 -5.75
N GLY A 177 17.74 -12.28 -5.81
CA GLY A 177 17.62 -13.22 -4.68
C GLY A 177 18.92 -13.46 -3.89
N PRO A 178 20.07 -13.75 -4.53
CA PRO A 178 21.32 -13.93 -3.80
C PRO A 178 21.91 -12.65 -3.21
N LEU A 179 21.69 -11.47 -3.82
CA LEU A 179 22.11 -10.18 -3.22
C LEU A 179 21.32 -9.86 -1.95
N VAL A 180 20.00 -10.08 -2.00
CA VAL A 180 19.12 -9.91 -0.84
C VAL A 180 19.55 -10.89 0.26
N SER A 181 19.78 -12.14 -0.10
CA SER A 181 20.24 -13.17 0.85
C SER A 181 21.59 -12.86 1.47
N GLN A 182 22.57 -12.36 0.69
CA GLN A 182 23.89 -11.98 1.20
C GLN A 182 23.80 -10.83 2.20
N ARG A 183 23.02 -9.78 1.90
CA ARG A 183 22.86 -8.61 2.79
C ARG A 183 22.07 -8.93 4.06
N ARG A 184 21.25 -9.97 4.03
CA ARG A 184 20.49 -10.45 5.20
C ARG A 184 21.29 -11.39 6.10
N LYS A 185 22.40 -11.96 5.63
CA LYS A 185 23.26 -12.80 6.47
C LYS A 185 23.87 -11.95 7.60
N PRO A 186 23.80 -12.41 8.86
CA PRO A 186 24.54 -11.76 9.92
C PRO A 186 26.05 -11.83 9.63
N PRO A 187 26.85 -10.88 10.14
CA PRO A 187 28.31 -10.94 10.03
C PRO A 187 28.83 -12.29 10.53
N ALA A 188 29.81 -12.87 9.85
CA ALA A 188 30.39 -14.16 10.24
C ALA A 188 30.88 -14.09 11.70
N GLY A 189 30.35 -14.96 12.56
CA GLY A 189 30.66 -15.00 14.00
C GLY A 189 29.72 -14.20 14.92
N SER A 190 28.66 -13.58 14.38
CA SER A 190 27.71 -12.79 15.17
C SER A 190 26.41 -13.57 15.48
N VAL A 191 25.94 -13.47 16.73
CA VAL A 191 24.59 -13.93 17.18
C VAL A 191 23.51 -12.88 16.84
N ALA A 192 23.86 -11.82 16.11
CA ALA A 192 22.92 -10.79 15.73
C ALA A 192 21.78 -11.35 14.87
N ALA A 193 20.57 -10.83 15.12
CA ALA A 193 19.41 -11.14 14.31
C ALA A 193 19.65 -10.83 12.83
N ARG A 194 19.01 -11.61 11.96
CA ARG A 194 19.01 -11.41 10.50
C ARG A 194 18.74 -9.93 10.19
N SER A 195 19.51 -9.33 9.27
CA SER A 195 19.28 -7.93 8.90
C SER A 195 17.88 -7.78 8.29
N LYS A 196 17.14 -6.75 8.73
CA LYS A 196 15.81 -6.38 8.19
C LYS A 196 15.89 -5.71 6.80
N THR A 197 17.04 -5.75 6.15
CA THR A 197 17.21 -5.16 4.81
C THR A 197 16.24 -5.79 3.81
N PHE A 198 15.49 -4.95 3.10
CA PHE A 198 14.47 -5.34 2.12
C PHE A 198 13.27 -6.10 2.72
N GLU A 199 12.96 -5.93 4.01
CA GLU A 199 11.82 -6.63 4.62
C GLU A 199 10.47 -6.16 4.05
N HIS A 200 10.35 -4.88 3.70
CA HIS A 200 9.11 -4.34 3.15
C HIS A 200 8.91 -4.83 1.73
N LEU A 201 9.97 -4.88 0.94
CA LEU A 201 9.97 -5.41 -0.41
C LEU A 201 9.63 -6.90 -0.44
N GLU A 202 10.17 -7.71 0.46
CA GLU A 202 9.79 -9.12 0.58
C GLU A 202 8.31 -9.27 0.95
N TRP A 203 7.83 -8.51 1.94
CA TRP A 203 6.41 -8.48 2.28
C TRP A 203 5.53 -8.12 1.08
N LEU A 204 5.96 -7.16 0.26
CA LEU A 204 5.22 -6.76 -0.93
C LEU A 204 5.29 -7.82 -2.03
N TYR A 205 6.46 -8.42 -2.23
CA TYR A 205 6.67 -9.54 -3.16
C TYR A 205 5.72 -10.67 -2.81
N ASP A 206 5.67 -11.15 -1.57
CA ASP A 206 4.80 -12.25 -1.14
C ASP A 206 3.31 -11.95 -1.37
N ARG A 207 2.88 -10.69 -1.21
CA ARG A 207 1.48 -10.26 -1.47
C ARG A 207 1.14 -10.17 -2.95
N TRP A 208 2.11 -9.86 -3.80
CA TRP A 208 1.91 -9.63 -5.24
C TRP A 208 2.24 -10.85 -6.07
N PHE A 209 3.11 -11.71 -5.56
CA PHE A 209 3.51 -12.96 -6.14
C PHE A 209 2.30 -13.89 -6.23
N ILE A 210 2.11 -14.48 -7.41
CA ILE A 210 1.02 -15.43 -7.67
C ILE A 210 1.67 -16.66 -8.27
N ALA A 211 1.72 -17.74 -7.50
CA ALA A 211 2.35 -19.00 -7.90
C ALA A 211 1.78 -19.55 -9.22
N SER A 212 0.50 -19.31 -9.52
CA SER A 212 -0.13 -19.76 -10.77
C SER A 212 0.32 -18.99 -12.02
N LEU A 213 0.88 -17.79 -11.88
CA LEU A 213 1.46 -17.04 -13.00
C LEU A 213 2.90 -17.47 -13.27
N GLN A 214 3.69 -17.74 -12.23
CA GLN A 214 5.05 -18.28 -12.37
C GLN A 214 5.02 -19.66 -13.03
N ARG A 215 4.06 -20.52 -12.62
CA ARG A 215 3.80 -21.81 -13.25
C ARG A 215 3.46 -21.68 -14.75
N ARG A 216 2.76 -20.62 -15.17
CA ARG A 216 2.45 -20.38 -16.59
C ARG A 216 3.65 -19.91 -17.41
N GLU A 217 4.59 -19.18 -16.80
CA GLU A 217 5.88 -18.84 -17.42
C GLU A 217 6.80 -20.05 -17.53
N GLU A 218 6.89 -20.89 -16.48
CA GLU A 218 7.68 -22.13 -16.48
C GLU A 218 7.15 -23.19 -17.49
N LEU A 219 5.83 -23.24 -17.69
CA LEU A 219 5.19 -24.12 -18.68
C LEU A 219 5.15 -23.52 -20.09
N ARG A 220 5.65 -22.30 -20.30
CA ARG A 220 5.70 -21.70 -21.64
C ARG A 220 6.82 -22.40 -22.42
N PRO A 221 6.51 -23.13 -23.51
CA PRO A 221 7.55 -23.74 -24.32
C PRO A 221 8.51 -22.68 -24.84
N ASP A 222 9.81 -22.98 -24.83
CA ASP A 222 10.82 -22.09 -25.39
C ASP A 222 10.47 -21.76 -26.84
N PRO A 223 10.50 -20.49 -27.25
CA PRO A 223 10.31 -20.14 -28.65
C PRO A 223 11.46 -20.78 -29.45
N ALA A 224 11.08 -21.68 -30.37
CA ALA A 224 11.97 -22.32 -31.33
C ALA A 224 12.65 -21.30 -32.25
#